data_AF-A0A3A5AYF0-F1
#
_entry.id   AF-A0A3A5AYF0-F1
#
_cell.length_a   1.000
_cell.length_b   1.000
_cell.length_c   1.000
_cell.angle_alpha   90.00
_cell.angle_beta   90.00
_cell.angle_gamma   90.00
#
_symmetry.space_group_name_H-M   'P 1'
#
loop_
_entity.id
_entity.type
_entity.pdbx_description
1 polymer ?
#
loop_
_entity_poly.entity_id
_entity_poly.type
_entity_poly.pdbx_seq_one_letter_code
_entity_poly.pdbx_strand_id
1 'polypeptide(L)'
;MKKDPIWSGQHVMERWGIYTTELAALIYKGLPAFRMEKGEFHEVPAGELNQFDSNHMTDLVFRPVDIEEFEADREFAEAHKERISSLAPEEARELGQLRGEKKNWDASLKIAFQMGLYCAKLEGGQVLTRGQLTDEVCRIDKLPDTSIDRIWDAMPDKYKKGPGRPKKK
;
A
#
# COMPACT_ATOMS: atom_id res chain seq x y z
N MET A 1 21.07 4.14 20.56
CA MET A 1 19.67 4.50 20.86
C MET A 1 18.82 3.95 19.74
N LYS A 2 17.83 3.10 20.04
CA LYS A 2 16.82 2.72 19.03
C LYS A 2 16.07 4.02 18.71
N LYS A 3 15.98 4.39 17.43
CA LYS A 3 15.08 5.48 17.03
C LYS A 3 13.67 4.99 17.37
N ASP A 4 12.95 5.74 18.18
CA ASP A 4 11.56 5.41 18.46
C ASP A 4 10.81 5.32 17.12
N PRO A 5 9.88 4.36 16.96
CA PRO A 5 9.09 4.26 15.75
C PRO A 5 8.38 5.60 15.50
N ILE A 6 8.12 5.92 14.23
CA ILE A 6 7.52 7.20 13.85
C ILE A 6 6.34 6.91 12.95
N TRP A 7 5.20 7.51 13.26
CA TRP A 7 3.97 7.37 12.51
C TRP A 7 3.74 8.58 11.63
N SER A 8 3.36 8.36 10.37
CA SER A 8 2.93 9.45 9.50
C SER A 8 1.53 9.92 9.88
N GLY A 9 1.18 11.16 9.53
CA GLY A 9 -0.17 11.68 9.70
C GLY A 9 -1.21 10.83 8.98
N GLN A 10 -0.86 10.24 7.83
CA GLN A 10 -1.72 9.26 7.16
C GLN A 10 -2.00 8.04 8.04
N HIS A 11 -0.98 7.48 8.70
CA HIS A 11 -1.16 6.34 9.58
C HIS A 11 -2.08 6.67 10.77
N VAL A 12 -1.89 7.84 11.37
CA VAL A 12 -2.71 8.32 12.49
C VAL A 12 -4.18 8.52 12.05
N MET A 13 -4.41 9.14 10.90
CA MET A 13 -5.75 9.29 10.32
C MET A 13 -6.42 7.95 10.03
N GLU A 14 -5.70 6.99 9.45
CA GLU A 14 -6.22 5.64 9.19
C GLU A 14 -6.53 4.89 10.48
N ARG A 15 -5.71 5.06 11.53
CA ARG A 15 -5.89 4.41 12.83
C ARG A 15 -7.13 4.91 13.55
N TRP A 16 -7.37 6.22 13.53
CA TRP A 16 -8.50 6.83 14.22
C TRP A 16 -9.76 6.96 13.35
N GLY A 17 -9.65 6.68 12.05
CA GLY A 17 -10.74 6.85 11.09
C GLY A 17 -11.17 8.30 10.95
N ILE A 18 -10.21 9.24 10.98
CA ILE A 18 -10.46 10.68 10.97
C ILE A 18 -9.93 11.36 9.70
N TYR A 19 -10.46 12.54 9.38
CA TYR A 19 -10.03 13.35 8.24
C TYR A 19 -8.95 14.37 8.62
N THR A 20 -8.34 15.02 7.62
CA THR A 20 -7.29 16.02 7.80
C THR A 20 -7.69 17.18 8.72
N THR A 21 -8.95 17.62 8.65
CA THR A 21 -9.49 18.68 9.51
C THR A 21 -9.62 18.25 10.96
N GLU A 22 -10.03 17.01 11.22
CA GLU A 22 -10.10 16.44 12.56
C GLU A 22 -8.69 16.28 13.15
N LEU A 23 -7.73 15.76 12.36
CA LEU A 23 -6.33 15.66 12.81
C LEU A 23 -5.76 17.04 13.18
N ALA A 24 -6.03 18.08 12.37
CA ALA A 24 -5.61 19.43 12.69
C ALA A 24 -6.22 19.91 14.02
N ALA A 25 -7.51 19.65 14.25
CA ALA A 25 -8.19 20.00 15.50
C ALA A 25 -7.56 19.30 16.72
N LEU A 26 -7.09 18.05 16.58
CA LEU A 26 -6.39 17.35 17.66
C LEU A 26 -5.03 18.00 17.99
N ILE A 27 -4.30 18.47 16.97
CA ILE A 27 -3.07 19.23 17.17
C ILE A 27 -3.35 20.55 17.88
N TYR A 28 -4.44 21.25 17.54
CA TYR A 28 -4.89 22.44 18.30
C TYR A 28 -5.23 22.14 19.76
N LYS A 29 -5.69 20.92 20.06
CA LYS A 29 -5.96 20.46 21.42
C LYS A 29 -4.71 20.00 22.17
N GLY A 30 -3.54 20.05 21.54
CA GLY A 30 -2.26 19.75 22.18
C GLY A 30 -1.62 18.44 21.76
N LEU A 31 -2.10 17.78 20.70
CA LEU A 31 -1.38 16.63 20.13
C LEU A 31 -0.05 17.12 19.49
N PRO A 32 1.12 16.65 19.98
CA PRO A 32 2.40 17.05 19.40
C PRO A 32 2.53 16.55 17.95
N ALA A 33 2.76 17.47 17.02
CA ALA A 33 3.01 17.17 15.62
C ALA A 33 4.41 17.63 15.23
N PHE A 34 5.10 16.85 14.41
CA PHE A 34 6.45 17.17 13.95
C PHE A 34 6.52 17.14 12.42
N ARG A 35 7.49 17.84 11.87
CA ARG A 35 7.93 17.73 10.48
C ARG A 35 9.39 17.27 10.46
N MET A 36 9.72 16.41 9.50
CA MET A 36 11.10 16.01 9.29
C MET A 36 11.77 16.97 8.29
N GLU A 37 12.73 17.75 8.76
CA GLU A 37 13.56 18.60 7.91
C GLU A 37 15.03 18.22 8.07
N LYS A 38 15.70 17.88 6.96
CA LYS A 38 17.13 17.47 6.95
C LYS A 38 17.49 16.33 7.91
N GLY A 39 16.51 15.50 8.29
CA GLY A 39 16.69 14.37 9.20
C GLY A 39 16.49 14.70 10.69
N GLU A 40 16.11 15.94 11.00
CA GLU A 40 15.74 16.39 12.35
C GLU A 40 14.23 16.61 12.47
N PHE A 41 13.70 16.47 13.69
CA PHE A 41 12.29 16.68 13.99
C PHE A 41 12.09 18.11 14.48
N HIS A 42 11.25 18.84 13.75
CA HIS A 42 10.81 20.17 14.15
C HIS A 42 9.35 20.08 14.57
N GLU A 43 9.06 20.51 15.80
CA GLU A 43 7.69 20.60 16.29
C GLU A 43 6.93 21.66 15.48
N VAL A 44 5.73 21.31 15.05
CA VAL A 44 4.85 22.18 14.27
C VAL A 44 3.81 22.76 15.24
N PRO A 45 3.90 24.05 15.60
CA PRO A 45 2.93 24.65 16.50
C PRO A 45 1.57 24.76 15.82
N ALA A 46 0.50 24.59 16.59
CA ALA A 46 -0.87 24.60 16.07
C ALA A 46 -1.21 25.88 15.27
N GLY A 47 -0.60 27.03 15.62
CA GLY A 47 -0.78 28.28 14.88
C GLY A 47 -0.37 28.23 13.40
N GLU A 48 0.58 27.35 13.05
CA GLU A 48 1.06 27.16 11.67
C GLU A 48 0.12 26.28 10.83
N LEU A 49 -0.85 25.60 11.45
CA LEU A 49 -1.80 24.72 10.75
C LEU A 49 -2.92 25.48 10.00
N ASN A 50 -3.05 26.79 10.21
CA ASN A 50 -4.10 27.62 9.60
C ASN A 50 -4.00 27.77 8.07
N GLN A 51 -2.91 27.31 7.44
CA GLN A 51 -2.64 27.53 6.01
C GLN A 51 -2.66 26.26 5.14
N PHE A 52 -2.96 25.08 5.69
CA PHE A 52 -2.56 23.84 5.01
C PHE A 52 -3.69 23.07 4.30
N ASP A 53 -3.47 22.92 2.98
CA ASP A 53 -4.14 22.02 2.06
C ASP A 53 -3.85 20.55 2.41
N SER A 54 -4.77 19.64 2.10
CA SER A 54 -4.82 18.23 2.56
C SER A 54 -3.52 17.45 2.45
N ASN A 55 -2.67 17.81 1.47
CA ASN A 55 -1.37 17.19 1.20
C ASN A 55 -0.33 17.40 2.32
N HIS A 56 -0.46 18.43 3.15
CA HIS A 56 0.57 18.75 4.16
C HIS A 56 0.32 18.06 5.51
N MET A 57 -0.89 17.56 5.74
CA MET A 57 -1.22 16.79 6.94
C MET A 57 -0.65 15.37 6.90
N THR A 58 -0.45 14.82 5.69
CA THR A 58 0.20 13.52 5.51
C THR A 58 1.71 13.55 5.72
N ASP A 59 2.32 14.73 5.59
CA ASP A 59 3.76 14.96 5.79
C ASP A 59 4.16 15.14 7.26
N LEU A 60 3.16 15.31 8.13
CA LEU A 60 3.37 15.35 9.57
C LEU A 60 3.77 13.98 10.08
N VAL A 61 4.61 13.98 11.11
CA VAL A 61 5.07 12.79 11.80
C VAL A 61 4.82 12.91 13.30
N PHE A 62 4.51 11.78 13.91
CA PHE A 62 4.08 11.66 15.30
C PHE A 62 4.88 10.58 15.99
N ARG A 63 5.21 10.78 17.28
CA ARG A 63 5.78 9.72 18.09
C ARG A 63 4.64 8.84 18.61
N PRO A 64 4.73 7.50 18.54
CA PRO A 64 3.71 6.59 19.03
C PRO A 64 3.35 6.83 20.49
N VAL A 65 4.33 7.18 21.33
CA VAL A 65 4.10 7.50 22.75
C VAL A 65 3.14 8.69 22.90
N ASP A 66 3.32 9.76 22.11
CA ASP A 66 2.43 10.92 22.18
C ASP A 66 1.00 10.54 21.74
N ILE A 67 0.88 9.65 20.75
CA ILE A 67 -0.41 9.14 20.25
C ILE A 67 -1.10 8.27 21.30
N GLU A 68 -0.37 7.37 21.94
CA GLU A 68 -0.88 6.49 23.00
C GLU A 68 -1.28 7.28 24.26
N GLU A 69 -0.51 8.30 24.64
CA GLU A 69 -0.86 9.23 25.72
C GLU A 69 -2.13 10.02 25.40
N PHE A 70 -2.27 10.48 24.16
CA PHE A 70 -3.46 11.19 23.71
C PHE A 70 -4.69 10.25 23.63
N GLU A 71 -4.49 8.98 23.26
CA GLU A 71 -5.53 7.93 23.31
C GLU A 71 -6.00 7.62 24.74
N ALA A 72 -5.11 7.76 25.73
CA ALA A 72 -5.43 7.58 27.14
C ALA A 72 -6.19 8.77 27.76
N ASP A 73 -6.27 9.91 27.06
CA ASP A 73 -7.10 11.04 27.49
C ASP A 73 -8.58 10.64 27.50
N ARG A 74 -9.24 10.90 28.62
CA ARG A 74 -10.61 10.47 28.86
C ARG A 74 -11.61 11.11 27.89
N GLU A 75 -11.43 12.38 27.53
CA GLU A 75 -12.34 13.06 26.59
C GLU A 75 -12.16 12.52 25.18
N PHE A 76 -10.92 12.24 24.77
CA PHE A 76 -10.65 11.65 23.47
C PHE A 76 -11.18 10.22 23.37
N ALA A 77 -10.89 9.40 24.38
CA ALA A 77 -11.33 8.01 24.47
C ALA A 77 -12.87 7.87 24.48
N GLU A 78 -13.59 8.77 25.16
CA GLU A 78 -15.06 8.78 25.14
C GLU A 78 -15.61 9.23 23.78
N ALA A 79 -15.04 10.27 23.17
CA ALA A 79 -15.51 10.80 21.88
C ALA A 79 -15.26 9.86 20.69
N HIS A 80 -14.24 9.01 20.79
CA HIS A 80 -13.83 8.12 19.70
C HIS A 80 -13.96 6.63 20.05
N LYS A 81 -14.63 6.28 21.15
CA LYS A 81 -14.83 4.91 21.63
C LYS A 81 -15.42 3.96 20.58
N GLU A 82 -16.31 4.48 19.73
CA GLU A 82 -16.96 3.72 18.65
C GLU A 82 -16.12 3.65 17.36
N ARG A 83 -15.16 4.57 17.17
CA ARG A 83 -14.30 4.65 15.96
C ARG A 83 -12.93 4.00 16.17
N ILE A 84 -12.36 4.14 17.36
CA ILE A 84 -11.11 3.54 17.84
C ILE A 84 -11.41 2.22 18.57
N SER A 85 -12.56 1.59 18.32
CA SER A 85 -12.64 0.16 18.60
C SER A 85 -11.59 -0.49 17.69
N SER A 86 -10.41 -0.72 18.26
CA SER A 86 -9.39 -1.54 17.63
C SER A 86 -10.11 -2.78 17.14
N LEU A 87 -10.01 -3.03 15.83
CA LEU A 87 -10.48 -4.29 15.26
C LEU A 87 -9.97 -5.38 16.18
N ALA A 88 -10.86 -6.31 16.55
CA ALA A 88 -10.45 -7.42 17.39
C ALA A 88 -9.20 -8.06 16.75
N PRO A 89 -8.26 -8.61 17.51
CA PRO A 89 -7.01 -9.15 16.95
C PRO A 89 -7.22 -10.11 15.77
N GLU A 90 -8.36 -10.82 15.76
CA GLU A 90 -8.82 -11.66 14.66
C GLU A 90 -9.20 -10.85 13.41
N GLU A 91 -10.05 -9.83 13.56
CA GLU A 91 -10.47 -8.94 12.47
C GLU A 91 -9.30 -8.14 11.89
N ALA A 92 -8.35 -7.69 12.73
CA ALA A 92 -7.15 -6.99 12.27
C ALA A 92 -6.25 -7.90 11.43
N ARG A 93 -6.13 -9.18 11.83
CA ARG A 93 -5.39 -10.20 11.09
C ARG A 93 -6.06 -10.53 9.77
N GLU A 94 -7.38 -10.71 9.77
CA GLU A 94 -8.17 -10.93 8.55
C GLU A 94 -8.05 -9.74 7.59
N LEU A 95 -8.15 -8.51 8.09
CA LEU A 95 -7.97 -7.30 7.27
C LEU A 95 -6.56 -7.25 6.67
N GLY A 96 -5.53 -7.62 7.43
CA GLY A 96 -4.16 -7.73 6.94
C GLY A 96 -4.02 -8.75 5.81
N GLN A 97 -4.67 -9.91 5.95
CA GLN A 97 -4.72 -10.94 4.90
C GLN A 97 -5.45 -10.43 3.66
N LEU A 98 -6.64 -9.84 3.81
CA LEU A 98 -7.42 -9.27 2.71
C LEU A 98 -6.68 -8.15 1.97
N ARG A 99 -5.95 -7.28 2.68
CA ARG A 99 -5.09 -6.26 2.07
C ARG A 99 -3.95 -6.87 1.26
N GLY A 100 -3.32 -7.92 1.80
CA GLY A 100 -2.29 -8.68 1.09
C GLY A 100 -2.83 -9.36 -0.17
N GLU A 101 -4.00 -9.98 -0.07
CA GLU A 101 -4.68 -10.59 -1.21
C GLU A 101 -5.03 -9.53 -2.26
N LYS A 102 -5.67 -8.42 -1.87
CA LYS A 102 -5.99 -7.32 -2.79
C LYS A 102 -4.76 -6.85 -3.55
N LYS A 103 -3.61 -6.66 -2.87
CA LYS A 103 -2.36 -6.27 -3.53
C LYS A 103 -1.94 -7.28 -4.60
N ASN A 104 -2.07 -8.57 -4.33
CA ASN A 104 -1.79 -9.63 -5.30
C ASN A 104 -2.78 -9.62 -6.47
N TRP A 105 -4.07 -9.39 -6.21
CA TRP A 105 -5.09 -9.23 -7.24
C TRP A 105 -4.81 -8.03 -8.15
N ASP A 106 -4.48 -6.87 -7.58
CA ASP A 106 -4.15 -5.66 -8.34
C ASP A 106 -2.90 -5.87 -9.20
N ALA A 107 -1.85 -6.51 -8.67
CA ALA A 107 -0.65 -6.86 -9.44
C ALA A 107 -0.98 -7.82 -10.59
N SER A 108 -1.79 -8.85 -10.33
CA SER A 108 -2.21 -9.83 -11.33
C SER A 108 -3.03 -9.18 -12.46
N LEU A 109 -3.94 -8.27 -12.13
CA LEU A 109 -4.74 -7.53 -13.12
C LEU A 109 -3.88 -6.62 -14.00
N LYS A 110 -2.94 -5.89 -13.39
CA LYS A 110 -1.99 -5.05 -14.14
C LYS A 110 -1.18 -5.87 -15.13
N ILE A 111 -0.67 -7.02 -14.70
CA ILE A 111 0.11 -7.92 -15.55
C ILE A 111 -0.73 -8.50 -16.67
N ALA A 112 -1.93 -8.99 -16.38
CA ALA A 112 -2.83 -9.52 -17.40
C ALA A 112 -3.16 -8.47 -18.48
N PHE A 113 -3.43 -7.23 -18.07
CA PHE A 113 -3.70 -6.13 -19.00
C PHE A 113 -2.48 -5.79 -19.87
N GLN A 114 -1.30 -5.62 -19.25
CA GLN A 114 -0.07 -5.31 -19.97
C GLN A 114 0.36 -6.45 -20.91
N MET A 115 0.20 -7.70 -20.50
CA MET A 115 0.45 -8.85 -21.37
C MET A 115 -0.54 -8.93 -22.52
N GLY A 116 -1.81 -8.59 -22.29
CA GLY A 116 -2.81 -8.44 -23.35
C GLY A 116 -2.38 -7.40 -24.39
N LEU A 117 -1.93 -6.22 -23.94
CA LEU A 117 -1.39 -5.18 -24.82
C LEU A 117 -0.12 -5.64 -25.56
N TYR A 118 0.77 -6.34 -24.87
CA TYR A 118 1.99 -6.89 -25.48
C TYR A 118 1.66 -7.90 -26.57
N CYS A 119 0.78 -8.87 -26.29
CA CYS A 119 0.31 -9.84 -27.28
C CYS A 119 -0.41 -9.19 -28.47
N ALA A 120 -1.15 -8.09 -28.25
CA ALA A 120 -1.79 -7.33 -29.31
C ALA A 120 -0.78 -6.61 -30.22
N LYS A 121 0.39 -6.23 -29.70
CA LYS A 121 1.50 -5.60 -30.45
C LYS A 121 2.38 -6.59 -31.19
N LEU A 122 2.26 -7.90 -30.92
CA LEU A 122 2.97 -8.92 -31.66
C LEU A 122 2.40 -9.02 -33.08
N GLU A 123 3.00 -8.29 -34.01
CA GLU A 123 2.70 -8.38 -35.43
C GLU A 123 3.32 -9.65 -36.05
N GLY A 124 2.65 -10.23 -37.05
CA GLY A 124 3.28 -11.22 -37.94
C GLY A 124 3.41 -12.66 -37.43
N GLY A 125 2.60 -13.10 -36.46
CA GLY A 125 2.60 -14.50 -36.01
C GLY A 125 3.76 -14.86 -35.07
N GLN A 126 4.38 -13.85 -34.45
CA GLN A 126 5.33 -14.07 -33.36
C GLN A 126 4.65 -14.77 -32.18
N VAL A 127 5.28 -15.86 -31.73
CA VAL A 127 4.86 -16.64 -30.57
C VAL A 127 5.78 -16.34 -29.39
N LEU A 128 5.21 -16.06 -28.22
CA LEU A 128 5.95 -15.91 -26.97
C LEU A 128 6.53 -17.26 -26.55
N THR A 129 7.72 -17.22 -25.98
CA THR A 129 8.26 -18.30 -25.16
C THR A 129 7.95 -18.04 -23.69
N ARG A 130 7.93 -19.10 -22.88
CA ARG A 130 7.67 -18.98 -21.43
C ARG A 130 8.71 -18.09 -20.73
N GLY A 131 9.97 -18.15 -21.15
CA GLY A 131 11.02 -17.26 -20.64
C GLY A 131 10.76 -15.78 -20.94
N GLN A 132 10.32 -15.46 -22.17
CA GLN A 132 9.95 -14.09 -22.51
C GLN A 132 8.72 -13.59 -21.73
N LEU A 133 7.76 -14.48 -21.45
CA LEU A 133 6.64 -14.14 -20.57
C LEU A 133 7.15 -13.83 -19.15
N THR A 134 8.02 -14.67 -18.60
CA THR A 134 8.62 -14.44 -17.28
C THR A 134 9.37 -13.10 -17.22
N ASP A 135 10.18 -12.79 -18.23
CA ASP A 135 10.96 -11.55 -18.29
C ASP A 135 10.07 -10.31 -18.32
N GLU A 136 9.02 -10.31 -19.15
CA GLU A 136 8.09 -9.17 -19.23
C GLU A 136 7.20 -9.06 -18.00
N VAL A 137 6.76 -10.17 -17.40
CA VAL A 137 6.02 -10.16 -16.14
C VAL A 137 6.88 -9.56 -15.03
N CYS A 138 8.12 -10.04 -14.86
CA CYS A 138 9.07 -9.52 -13.87
C CYS A 138 9.43 -8.05 -14.06
N ARG A 139 9.32 -7.53 -15.30
CA ARG A 139 9.51 -6.11 -15.61
C ARG A 139 8.37 -5.25 -15.08
N ILE A 140 7.14 -5.78 -15.05
CA ILE A 140 5.94 -5.07 -14.61
C ILE A 140 5.81 -5.14 -13.08
N ASP A 141 5.86 -6.36 -12.52
CA ASP A 141 5.80 -6.57 -11.07
C ASP A 141 6.39 -7.94 -10.70
N LYS A 142 6.83 -8.10 -9.45
CA LYS A 142 7.35 -9.39 -8.95
C LYS A 142 6.20 -10.26 -8.47
N LEU A 143 5.69 -11.10 -9.36
CA LEU A 143 4.75 -12.16 -8.99
C LEU A 143 5.46 -13.44 -8.52
N PRO A 144 4.81 -14.27 -7.69
CA PRO A 144 5.27 -15.63 -7.42
C PRO A 144 5.30 -16.47 -8.72
N ASP A 145 6.31 -17.33 -8.88
CA ASP A 145 6.50 -18.17 -10.08
C ASP A 145 5.25 -19.01 -10.44
N THR A 146 4.50 -19.47 -9.43
CA THR A 146 3.26 -20.24 -9.64
C THR A 146 2.16 -19.46 -10.36
N SER A 147 2.24 -18.12 -10.38
CA SER A 147 1.31 -17.25 -11.08
C SER A 147 1.65 -17.13 -12.57
N ILE A 148 2.93 -17.22 -12.93
CA ILE A 148 3.39 -17.18 -14.32
C ILE A 148 2.85 -18.38 -15.09
N ASP A 149 2.84 -19.56 -14.46
CA ASP A 149 2.32 -20.79 -15.04
C ASP A 149 0.83 -20.70 -15.34
N ARG A 150 0.05 -20.13 -14.40
CA ARG A 150 -1.38 -19.90 -14.59
C ARG A 150 -1.66 -18.90 -15.71
N ILE A 151 -0.86 -17.84 -15.81
CA ILE A 151 -0.96 -16.86 -16.92
C ILE A 151 -0.62 -17.54 -18.24
N TRP A 152 0.46 -18.33 -18.29
CA TRP A 152 0.87 -19.08 -19.47
C TRP A 152 -0.22 -20.05 -19.91
N ASP A 153 -0.87 -20.77 -19.00
CA ASP A 153 -1.94 -21.72 -19.33
C ASP A 153 -3.19 -21.00 -19.83
N ALA A 154 -3.56 -19.87 -19.22
CA ALA A 154 -4.74 -19.08 -19.60
C ALA A 154 -4.58 -18.32 -20.93
N MET A 155 -3.35 -18.07 -21.39
CA MET A 155 -3.10 -17.41 -22.67
C MET A 155 -3.67 -18.23 -23.85
N PRO A 156 -4.10 -17.59 -24.95
CA PRO A 156 -4.47 -18.30 -26.18
C PRO A 156 -3.26 -18.98 -26.85
N ASP A 157 -3.42 -20.19 -27.36
CA ASP A 157 -2.33 -20.97 -27.97
C ASP A 157 -1.67 -20.30 -29.18
N LYS A 158 -2.41 -19.45 -29.90
CA LYS A 158 -1.87 -18.66 -31.03
C LYS A 158 -0.70 -17.74 -30.63
N TYR A 159 -0.58 -17.40 -29.35
CA TYR A 159 0.52 -16.61 -28.80
C TYR A 159 1.59 -17.45 -28.11
N LYS A 160 1.40 -18.78 -27.97
CA LYS A 160 2.34 -19.66 -27.28
C LYS A 160 3.21 -20.41 -28.27
N LYS A 161 4.52 -20.44 -28.01
CA LYS A 161 5.40 -21.40 -28.66
C LYS A 161 5.21 -22.77 -28.00
N GLY A 162 4.56 -23.69 -28.73
CA GLY A 162 4.42 -25.07 -28.26
C GLY A 162 5.78 -25.75 -28.02
N PRO A 163 5.86 -26.77 -27.14
CA PRO A 163 7.04 -27.59 -27.01
C PRO A 163 7.29 -28.29 -28.35
N GLY A 164 8.42 -27.98 -28.99
CA GLY A 164 8.78 -28.58 -30.27
C GLY A 164 8.79 -30.09 -30.15
N ARG A 165 8.07 -30.79 -31.04
CA ARG A 165 8.07 -32.26 -31.10
C ARG A 165 9.52 -32.73 -31.27
N PRO A 166 10.08 -33.59 -30.41
CA PRO A 166 11.44 -34.08 -30.59
C PRO A 166 11.55 -34.77 -31.95
N LYS A 167 12.56 -34.40 -32.74
CA LYS A 167 12.85 -35.11 -33.99
C LYS A 167 13.11 -36.57 -33.64
N LYS A 168 12.26 -37.47 -34.14
CA LYS A 168 12.54 -38.92 -34.08
C LYS A 168 13.91 -39.14 -34.71
N LYS A 169 14.86 -39.65 -33.92
CA LYS A 169 16.06 -40.30 -34.45
C LYS A 169 15.68 -41.64 -35.06
#